data_AF-A0A1H6T9U7-F1
#
_entry.id   AF-A0A1H6T9U7-F1
#
_cell.length_a   1.000
_cell.length_b   1.000
_cell.length_c   1.000
_cell.angle_alpha   90.00
_cell.angle_beta   90.00
_cell.angle_gamma   90.00
#
_symmetry.space_group_name_H-M   'P 1'
#
loop_
_entity.id
_entity.type
_entity.pdbx_description
1 polymer ?
#
loop_
_entity_poly.entity_id
_entity_poly.type
_entity_poly.pdbx_seq_one_letter_code
_entity_poly.pdbx_strand_id
1 'polypeptide(L)'
;MQGYNLLMIYNKDMTQLLMCKRLKNPYKGLSNLVGGKIKIEKSGTDAACRELFKETNLSEKDVTLHHLIDFTSHVYNIFMGVYVLNRVSYGYRNFANYKIRIILHFKLN
;
A
#
# COMPACT_ATOMS: atom_id res chain seq x y z
N MET A 1 -10.80 -2.17 -18.63
CA MET A 1 -10.26 -1.18 -17.69
C MET A 1 -9.02 -1.74 -17.00
N GLN A 2 -7.95 -0.96 -16.87
CA GLN A 2 -6.75 -1.36 -16.12
C GLN A 2 -6.96 -1.13 -14.62
N GLY A 3 -6.76 -2.16 -13.80
CA GLY A 3 -6.88 -2.10 -12.35
C GLY A 3 -5.61 -1.65 -11.63
N TYR A 4 -5.77 -0.92 -10.54
CA TYR A 4 -4.71 -0.53 -9.61
C TYR A 4 -5.13 -0.75 -8.16
N ASN A 5 -4.18 -0.97 -7.29
CA ASN A 5 -4.39 -0.93 -5.84
C ASN A 5 -3.59 0.20 -5.22
N LEU A 6 -4.17 0.80 -4.17
CA LEU A 6 -3.53 1.77 -3.31
C LEU A 6 -3.75 1.36 -1.86
N LEU A 7 -2.68 1.27 -1.07
CA LEU A 7 -2.74 0.81 0.31
C LEU A 7 -2.44 1.97 1.27
N MET A 8 -3.36 2.22 2.18
CA MET A 8 -3.21 3.16 3.29
C MET A 8 -2.83 2.41 4.56
N ILE A 9 -1.57 2.51 4.96
CA ILE A 9 -0.99 1.73 6.06
C ILE A 9 -0.59 2.67 7.19
N TYR A 10 -1.37 2.67 8.26
CA TYR A 10 -1.15 3.54 9.40
C TYR A 10 -0.26 2.88 10.47
N ASN A 11 0.45 3.69 11.25
CA ASN A 11 1.04 3.25 12.52
C ASN A 11 -0.07 2.87 13.52
N LYS A 12 0.30 2.40 14.72
CA LYS A 12 -0.68 1.96 15.73
C LYS A 12 -1.63 3.09 16.12
N ASP A 13 -1.08 4.29 16.27
CA ASP A 13 -1.80 5.44 16.81
C ASP A 13 -2.50 6.26 15.71
N MET A 14 -2.48 5.77 14.46
CA MET A 14 -3.03 6.44 13.27
C MET A 14 -2.49 7.85 13.00
N THR A 15 -1.37 8.21 13.61
CA THR A 15 -0.71 9.52 13.44
C THR A 15 0.27 9.53 12.27
N GLN A 16 0.67 8.36 11.77
CA GLN A 16 1.64 8.23 10.70
C GLN A 16 1.17 7.30 9.60
N LEU A 17 1.47 7.65 8.35
CA LEU A 17 1.20 6.85 7.15
C LEU A 17 2.50 6.34 6.52
N LEU A 18 2.52 5.06 6.14
CA LEU A 18 3.64 4.42 5.45
C LEU A 18 3.70 4.87 3.98
N MET A 19 4.85 5.37 3.54
CA MET A 19 5.14 5.65 2.14
C MET A 19 6.46 5.03 1.73
N CYS A 20 6.59 4.65 0.46
CA CYS A 20 7.81 4.08 -0.11
C CYS A 20 8.40 5.00 -1.18
N LYS A 21 9.72 5.16 -1.20
CA LYS A 21 10.43 5.85 -2.30
C LYS A 21 10.46 4.95 -3.53
N ARG A 22 9.91 5.41 -4.64
CA ARG A 22 9.81 4.63 -5.87
C ARG A 22 11.17 4.52 -6.56
N LEU A 23 11.54 3.30 -6.93
CA LEU A 23 12.83 2.99 -7.57
C LEU A 23 12.76 2.99 -9.11
N LYS A 24 11.55 3.01 -9.68
CA LYS A 24 11.30 2.87 -11.12
C LYS A 24 10.40 4.00 -11.64
N ASN A 25 10.54 4.32 -12.92
CA ASN A 25 9.66 5.26 -13.62
C ASN A 25 8.20 4.76 -13.62
N PRO A 26 7.21 5.65 -13.70
CA PRO A 26 7.33 7.11 -13.92
C PRO A 26 7.64 7.92 -12.66
N TYR A 27 7.56 7.33 -11.47
CA TYR A 27 7.64 8.05 -10.19
C TYR A 27 9.03 7.97 -9.52
N LYS A 28 10.08 7.62 -10.26
CA LYS A 28 11.41 7.35 -9.69
C LYS A 28 11.87 8.51 -8.81
N GLY A 29 12.21 8.21 -7.56
CA GLY A 29 12.68 9.19 -6.58
C GLY A 29 11.58 9.84 -5.73
N LEU A 30 10.31 9.69 -6.10
CA LEU A 30 9.17 10.23 -5.34
C LEU A 30 8.70 9.24 -4.26
N SER A 31 8.06 9.79 -3.23
CA SER A 31 7.45 9.02 -2.15
C SER A 31 5.96 8.86 -2.42
N ASN A 32 5.51 7.62 -2.51
CA ASN A 32 4.10 7.28 -2.77
C ASN A 32 3.61 6.24 -1.76
N LEU A 33 2.29 6.12 -1.62
CA LEU A 33 1.69 4.99 -0.95
C LEU A 33 2.05 3.67 -1.66
N VAL A 34 1.98 2.59 -0.88
CA VAL A 34 2.18 1.24 -1.38
C VAL A 34 1.07 0.89 -2.37
N GLY A 35 1.42 0.23 -3.47
CA GLY A 35 0.44 -0.18 -4.46
C GLY A 35 0.99 -0.25 -5.88
N GLY A 36 0.14 -0.69 -6.80
CA GLY A 36 0.53 -0.95 -8.18
C GLY A 36 -0.57 -1.57 -9.03
N LYS A 37 -0.21 -1.99 -10.24
CA LYS A 37 -1.14 -2.57 -11.23
C LYS A 37 -1.66 -3.95 -10.79
N ILE A 38 -2.97 -4.12 -10.87
CA ILE A 38 -3.62 -5.44 -10.82
C ILE A 38 -3.33 -6.16 -12.14
N LYS A 39 -2.85 -7.40 -12.07
CA LYS A 39 -2.67 -8.27 -13.24
C LYS A 39 -3.98 -9.03 -13.47
N ILE A 40 -4.28 -9.34 -14.74
CA ILE A 40 -5.56 -9.91 -15.20
C ILE A 40 -6.00 -11.15 -14.41
N GLU A 41 -5.06 -11.97 -13.95
CA GLU A 41 -5.35 -13.24 -13.27
C GLU A 41 -5.36 -13.15 -11.73
N LYS A 42 -5.31 -11.95 -11.15
CA LYS A 42 -5.25 -11.80 -9.69
C LYS A 42 -6.46 -11.05 -9.15
N SER A 43 -6.99 -11.51 -8.01
CA SER A 43 -7.92 -10.70 -7.24
C SER A 43 -7.27 -9.37 -6.81
N GLY A 44 -8.08 -8.34 -6.58
CA GLY A 44 -7.60 -7.05 -6.09
C GLY A 44 -6.80 -7.20 -4.79
N THR A 45 -7.28 -8.02 -3.86
CA THR A 45 -6.62 -8.35 -2.60
C THR A 45 -5.28 -9.06 -2.80
N ASP A 46 -5.18 -10.08 -3.66
CA ASP A 46 -3.90 -10.78 -3.91
C ASP A 46 -2.87 -9.84 -4.55
N ALA A 47 -3.32 -8.96 -5.44
CA ALA A 47 -2.46 -7.95 -6.02
C ALA A 47 -2.00 -6.92 -4.98
N ALA A 48 -2.85 -6.54 -4.02
CA ALA A 48 -2.51 -5.63 -2.93
C ALA A 48 -1.49 -6.26 -1.98
N CYS A 49 -1.71 -7.49 -1.52
CA CYS A 49 -0.78 -8.25 -0.69
C CYS A 49 0.58 -8.44 -1.40
N ARG A 50 0.58 -8.72 -2.71
CA ARG A 50 1.82 -8.85 -3.49
C ARG A 50 2.63 -7.55 -3.52
N GLU A 51 2.00 -6.41 -3.83
CA GLU A 51 2.73 -5.13 -3.86
C GLU A 51 3.19 -4.71 -2.47
N LEU A 52 2.40 -4.99 -1.43
CA LEU A 52 2.81 -4.81 -0.04
C LEU A 52 4.08 -5.57 0.28
N PHE A 53 4.08 -6.89 0.07
CA PHE A 53 5.25 -7.71 0.36
C PHE A 53 6.49 -7.25 -0.42
N LYS A 54 6.31 -6.90 -1.69
CA LYS A 54 7.41 -6.44 -2.55
C LYS A 54 8.03 -5.11 -2.11
N GLU A 55 7.23 -4.20 -1.57
CA GLU A 55 7.70 -2.86 -1.18
C GLU A 55 8.13 -2.77 0.29
N THR A 56 7.56 -3.61 1.17
CA THR A 56 7.72 -3.49 2.62
C THR A 56 8.15 -4.77 3.33
N ASN A 57 8.16 -5.92 2.61
CA ASN A 57 8.35 -7.25 3.18
C ASN A 57 7.29 -7.66 4.23
N LEU A 58 6.12 -7.01 4.22
CA LEU A 58 4.96 -7.40 5.03
C LEU A 58 4.10 -8.40 4.27
N SER A 59 3.81 -9.53 4.89
CA SER A 59 2.97 -10.59 4.34
C SER A 59 1.53 -10.47 4.85
N GLU A 60 0.62 -11.23 4.22
CA GLU A 60 -0.77 -11.37 4.66
C GLU A 60 -0.93 -11.93 6.09
N LYS A 61 0.10 -12.55 6.65
CA LYS A 61 0.11 -13.00 8.06
C LYS A 61 0.34 -11.83 9.02
N ASP A 62 1.01 -10.79 8.55
CA ASP A 62 1.32 -9.60 9.32
C ASP A 62 0.16 -8.60 9.28
N VAL A 63 -0.59 -8.56 8.18
CA VAL A 63 -1.58 -7.50 7.91
C VAL A 63 -2.97 -8.03 7.60
N THR A 64 -4.01 -7.33 8.07
CA THR A 64 -5.37 -7.51 7.56
C THR A 64 -5.76 -6.30 6.71
N LEU A 65 -5.86 -6.52 5.39
CA LEU A 65 -6.31 -5.48 4.45
C LEU A 65 -7.83 -5.45 4.39
N HIS A 66 -8.41 -4.28 4.61
CA HIS A 66 -9.83 -4.02 4.39
C HIS A 66 -10.02 -3.22 3.11
N HIS A 67 -10.89 -3.69 2.23
CA HIS A 67 -11.27 -2.92 1.05
C HIS A 67 -12.13 -1.73 1.49
N LEU A 68 -11.68 -0.52 1.19
CA LEU A 68 -12.31 0.72 1.65
C LEU A 68 -13.23 1.30 0.59
N ILE A 69 -12.72 1.48 -0.63
CA ILE A 69 -13.43 2.17 -1.71
C ILE A 69 -12.82 1.82 -3.07
N ASP A 70 -13.67 1.79 -4.10
CA ASP A 70 -13.27 1.78 -5.50
C ASP A 70 -13.39 3.17 -6.14
N PHE A 71 -12.37 3.57 -6.89
CA PHE A 71 -12.45 4.70 -7.81
C PHE A 71 -12.43 4.22 -9.25
N THR A 72 -13.42 4.64 -10.03
CA THR A 72 -13.55 4.26 -11.44
C THR A 72 -13.48 5.51 -12.30
N SER A 73 -12.54 5.55 -13.24
CA SER A 73 -12.46 6.62 -14.25
C SER A 73 -12.66 6.03 -15.64
N HIS A 74 -13.79 6.37 -16.26
CA HIS A 74 -14.12 5.95 -17.61
C HIS A 74 -13.24 6.65 -18.65
N VAL A 75 -12.93 7.93 -18.45
CA VAL A 75 -12.07 8.72 -19.35
C VAL A 75 -10.67 8.09 -19.48
N TYR A 76 -10.10 7.64 -18.36
CA TYR A 76 -8.78 6.99 -18.35
C TYR A 76 -8.85 5.47 -18.52
N ASN A 77 -10.05 4.88 -18.62
CA ASN A 77 -10.26 3.42 -18.69
C ASN A 77 -9.55 2.66 -17.54
N ILE A 78 -9.60 3.21 -16.31
CA ILE A 78 -8.97 2.63 -15.11
C ILE A 78 -9.97 2.45 -13.96
N PHE A 79 -9.71 1.45 -13.13
CA PHE A 79 -10.31 1.35 -11.79
C PHE A 79 -9.20 1.21 -10.75
N MET A 80 -9.45 1.68 -9.53
CA MET A 80 -8.51 1.65 -8.43
C MET A 80 -9.21 1.21 -7.15
N GLY A 81 -8.81 0.07 -6.60
CA GLY A 81 -9.22 -0.37 -5.28
C GLY A 81 -8.32 0.22 -4.20
N VAL A 82 -8.91 0.89 -3.22
CA VAL A 82 -8.20 1.43 -2.06
C VAL A 82 -8.40 0.50 -0.89
N TYR A 83 -7.29 0.09 -0.27
CA TYR A 83 -7.27 -0.78 0.89
C TYR A 83 -6.71 -0.04 2.09
N VAL A 84 -7.32 -0.24 3.25
CA VAL A 84 -6.85 0.30 4.52
C VAL A 84 -6.42 -0.83 5.44
N LEU A 85 -5.29 -0.63 6.10
CA LEU A 85 -4.81 -1.50 7.15
C LEU A 85 -5.23 -0.92 8.51
N ASN A 86 -6.29 -1.44 9.09
CA ASN A 86 -6.73 -1.01 10.42
C ASN A 86 -5.97 -1.75 11.54
N ARG A 87 -5.59 -3.02 11.32
CA ARG A 87 -4.92 -3.87 12.33
C ARG A 87 -3.84 -4.77 11.71
N VAL A 88 -2.68 -4.80 12.37
CA VAL A 88 -1.60 -5.78 12.16
C VAL A 88 -1.69 -6.75 13.32
N SER A 89 -1.90 -8.02 13.02
CA SER A 89 -1.94 -9.10 14.02
C SER A 89 -0.52 -9.47 14.44
N TYR A 90 0.27 -8.53 14.96
CA TYR A 90 1.44 -8.78 15.81
C TYR A 90 1.98 -7.44 16.32
N GLY A 91 2.15 -7.33 17.63
CA GLY A 91 2.43 -6.07 18.31
C GLY A 91 3.85 -5.56 18.09
N TYR A 92 4.14 -4.89 16.97
CA TYR A 92 5.26 -3.95 16.88
C TYR A 92 4.97 -2.94 15.76
N ARG A 93 4.51 -1.73 16.09
CA ARG A 93 4.45 -0.60 15.16
C ARG A 93 5.23 0.59 15.71
N ASN A 94 6.52 0.40 15.93
CA ASN A 94 7.44 1.49 15.65
C ASN A 94 7.93 1.25 14.23
N PHE A 95 7.57 2.12 13.30
CA PHE A 95 8.02 1.96 11.93
C PHE A 95 9.57 2.00 11.81
N ALA A 96 10.28 2.44 12.86
CA ALA A 96 11.74 2.35 13.00
C ALA A 96 12.31 0.92 12.84
N ASN A 97 11.49 -0.13 13.04
CA ASN A 97 11.94 -1.52 12.88
C ASN A 97 11.96 -1.99 11.42
N TYR A 98 11.33 -1.27 10.49
CA TYR A 98 11.36 -1.63 9.07
C TYR A 98 12.63 -1.10 8.40
N LYS A 99 13.71 -1.88 8.45
CA LYS A 99 15.03 -1.55 7.86
C LYS A 99 15.09 -1.64 6.31
N ILE A 100 13.99 -1.45 5.58
CA ILE A 100 13.95 -1.77 4.14
C ILE A 100 13.69 -0.51 3.28
N ARG A 101 14.61 -0.30 2.32
CA ARG A 101 14.56 0.58 1.14
C ARG A 101 13.60 1.79 1.20
N ILE A 102 13.93 2.72 2.11
CA ILE A 102 13.39 4.08 2.20
C ILE A 102 11.87 4.11 2.37
N ILE A 103 11.46 3.84 3.61
CA ILE A 103 10.14 4.12 4.13
C ILE A 103 10.15 5.53 4.75
N LEU A 104 9.27 6.41 4.30
CA LEU A 104 9.00 7.69 4.97
C LEU A 104 7.69 7.59 5.74
N HIS A 105 7.67 8.13 6.96
CA HIS A 105 6.47 8.25 7.77
C HIS A 105 6.01 9.70 7.71
N PHE A 106 4.80 9.91 7.21
CA PHE A 106 4.19 11.23 7.21
C PHE A 106 3.32 11.40 8.43
N LYS A 107 3.49 12.49 9.20
CA LYS A 107 2.65 12.79 10.36
C LYS A 107 1.41 13.55 9.91
N LEU A 108 0.22 13.07 10.30
CA LEU A 108 -1.01 13.85 10.14
C LEU A 108 -1.01 14.96 11.21
N ASN A 109 -1.17 16.21 10.77
CA ASN A 109 -1.31 17.39 11.64
C ASN A 109 -2.74 17.51 12.16
#